data_AF-A0A923L044-F1
#
_entry.id   AF-A0A923L044-F1
#
_cell.length_a   1.000
_cell.length_b   1.000
_cell.length_c   1.000
_cell.angle_alpha   90.00
_cell.angle_beta   90.00
_cell.angle_gamma   90.00
#
_symmetry.space_group_name_H-M   'P 1'
#
loop_
_entity.id
_entity.type
_entity.pdbx_description
1 polymer ?
#
loop_
_entity_poly.entity_id
_entity_poly.type
_entity_poly.pdbx_seq_one_letter_code
_entity_poly.pdbx_strand_id
1 'polypeptide(L)'
;MKLLFSIFVICFLVGCSPSEAELEEAKISELKEFVSSSLKGPKSSQFRNVRLNRGVLCGEMNAKNGFGAYVGFKKFFAVGERFAYVDGLGLVAGNAPASDINDAIKSLDRENKILDKSYLRIKSGEKPFSKEETDELIAIEVFNENWTKYCAVASR
;
A
#
# COMPACT_ATOMS: atom_id res chain seq x y z
N MET A 1 -0.14 -0.29 -67.14
CA MET A 1 -0.77 -1.04 -66.03
C MET A 1 0.31 -1.54 -65.07
N LYS A 2 0.87 -0.67 -64.21
CA LYS A 2 1.80 -1.03 -63.11
C LYS A 2 1.77 0.11 -62.10
N LEU A 3 0.69 0.29 -61.35
CA LEU A 3 0.60 1.40 -60.39
C LEU A 3 -0.54 1.25 -59.36
N LEU A 4 -0.77 0.05 -58.81
CA LEU A 4 -1.81 -0.15 -57.79
C LEU A 4 -1.48 -1.15 -56.66
N PHE A 5 -0.23 -1.58 -56.47
CA PHE A 5 0.09 -2.64 -55.49
C PHE A 5 0.99 -2.24 -54.31
N SER A 6 1.11 -0.94 -53.98
CA SER A 6 2.10 -0.48 -52.99
C SER A 6 1.58 0.46 -51.89
N ILE A 7 0.30 0.37 -51.48
CA ILE A 7 -0.25 1.23 -50.40
C ILE A 7 -0.82 0.44 -49.19
N PHE A 8 -0.83 -0.89 -49.20
CA PHE A 8 -1.57 -1.65 -48.16
C PHE A 8 -0.74 -2.12 -46.94
N VAL A 9 0.54 -1.75 -46.82
CA VAL A 9 1.44 -2.36 -45.80
C VAL A 9 1.81 -1.42 -44.64
N ILE A 10 1.35 -0.17 -44.61
CA ILE A 10 1.87 0.83 -43.64
C ILE A 10 0.98 1.05 -42.39
N CYS A 11 -0.22 0.48 -42.30
CA CYS A 11 -1.13 0.75 -41.15
C CYS A 11 -1.14 -0.28 -40.01
N PHE A 12 -0.24 -1.27 -39.97
CA PHE A 12 -0.28 -2.32 -38.92
C PHE A 12 0.63 -2.10 -37.71
N LEU A 13 1.28 -0.94 -37.57
CA LEU A 13 2.09 -0.61 -36.39
C LEU A 13 1.44 0.48 -35.53
N VAL A 14 0.14 0.32 -35.24
CA VAL A 14 -0.49 1.10 -34.16
C VAL A 14 -0.05 0.45 -32.84
N GLY A 15 1.05 0.97 -32.27
CA GLY A 15 1.45 0.63 -30.91
C GLY A 15 0.36 1.09 -29.95
N CYS A 16 -0.28 0.15 -29.25
CA CYS A 16 -1.26 0.45 -28.22
C CYS A 16 -0.49 0.81 -26.94
N SER A 17 -0.58 2.06 -26.50
CA SER A 17 -0.10 2.46 -25.17
C SER A 17 -1.01 1.84 -24.11
N PRO A 18 -0.46 1.27 -23.02
CA PRO A 18 -1.29 0.72 -21.95
C PRO A 18 -2.16 1.83 -21.36
N SER A 19 -3.43 1.52 -21.15
CA SER A 19 -4.38 2.38 -20.46
C SER A 19 -4.03 2.51 -18.98
N GLU A 20 -4.54 3.57 -18.34
CA GLU A 20 -4.34 3.79 -16.90
C GLU A 20 -4.88 2.63 -16.05
N ALA A 21 -5.99 2.02 -16.48
CA ALA A 21 -6.58 0.85 -15.81
C ALA A 21 -5.67 -0.38 -15.89
N GLU A 22 -5.07 -0.64 -17.05
CA GLU A 22 -4.11 -1.75 -17.21
C GLU A 22 -2.85 -1.55 -16.35
N LEU A 23 -2.38 -0.31 -16.23
CA LEU A 23 -1.25 0.01 -15.36
C LEU A 23 -1.59 -0.18 -13.88
N GLU A 24 -2.80 0.21 -13.47
CA GLU A 24 -3.28 0.02 -12.10
C GLU A 24 -3.44 -1.47 -11.76
N GLU A 25 -4.01 -2.26 -12.67
CA GLU A 25 -4.15 -3.72 -12.50
C GLU A 25 -2.80 -4.42 -12.41
N ALA A 26 -1.84 -4.05 -13.28
CA ALA A 26 -0.48 -4.58 -13.23
C ALA A 26 0.18 -4.30 -11.88
N LYS A 27 0.05 -3.07 -11.37
CA LYS A 27 0.59 -2.66 -10.07
C LYS A 27 -0.10 -3.38 -8.90
N ILE A 28 -1.41 -3.58 -8.96
CA ILE A 28 -2.14 -4.39 -7.99
C ILE A 28 -1.62 -5.83 -8.00
N SER A 29 -1.37 -6.40 -9.18
CA SER A 29 -0.86 -7.77 -9.33
C SER A 29 0.54 -7.93 -8.71
N GLU A 30 1.45 -7.01 -9.05
CA GLU A 30 2.81 -6.96 -8.49
C GLU A 30 2.79 -6.89 -6.96
N LEU A 31 1.97 -5.99 -6.40
CA LEU A 31 1.86 -5.83 -4.94
C LEU A 31 1.22 -7.05 -4.26
N LYS A 32 0.27 -7.74 -4.88
CA LYS A 32 -0.27 -9.00 -4.37
C LYS A 32 0.80 -10.10 -4.34
N GLU A 33 1.64 -10.16 -5.36
CA GLU A 33 2.75 -11.10 -5.42
C GLU A 33 3.79 -10.77 -4.35
N PHE A 34 4.15 -9.49 -4.19
CA PHE A 34 5.03 -9.04 -3.13
C PHE A 34 4.52 -9.46 -1.74
N VAL A 35 3.25 -9.20 -1.42
CA VAL A 35 2.64 -9.63 -0.14
C VAL A 35 2.68 -11.16 0.03
N SER A 36 2.44 -11.89 -1.06
CA SER A 36 2.33 -13.36 -1.02
C SER A 36 3.68 -14.07 -1.01
N SER A 37 4.73 -13.47 -1.60
CA SER A 37 6.07 -14.04 -1.82
C SER A 37 6.68 -14.67 -0.58
N SER A 38 6.32 -14.13 0.59
CA SER A 38 6.93 -14.47 1.87
C SER A 38 6.03 -15.35 2.75
N LEU A 39 4.87 -15.79 2.23
CA LEU A 39 3.96 -16.70 2.91
C LEU A 39 4.26 -18.15 2.52
N LYS A 40 3.91 -19.12 3.38
CA LYS A 40 4.15 -20.57 3.13
C LYS A 40 3.45 -21.15 1.89
N GLY A 41 2.57 -20.39 1.23
CA GLY A 41 1.93 -20.78 -0.02
C GLY A 41 1.68 -19.58 -0.94
N PRO A 42 2.72 -18.95 -1.51
CA PRO A 42 2.63 -17.67 -2.21
C PRO A 42 1.61 -17.68 -3.35
N LYS A 43 1.56 -18.78 -4.10
CA LYS A 43 0.65 -18.96 -5.25
C LYS A 43 -0.80 -19.29 -4.88
N SER A 44 -1.10 -19.43 -3.58
CA SER A 44 -2.41 -19.85 -3.08
C SER A 44 -3.15 -18.77 -2.28
N SER A 45 -2.56 -17.58 -2.13
CA SER A 45 -3.21 -16.48 -1.44
C SER A 45 -4.44 -16.00 -2.20
N GLN A 46 -5.59 -16.00 -1.53
CA GLN A 46 -6.82 -15.42 -2.07
C GLN A 46 -6.93 -13.98 -1.60
N PHE A 47 -7.35 -13.08 -2.48
CA PHE A 47 -7.54 -11.67 -2.17
C PHE A 47 -8.96 -11.24 -2.45
N ARG A 48 -9.53 -10.38 -1.59
CA ARG A 48 -10.83 -9.75 -1.81
C ARG A 48 -10.84 -8.32 -1.26
N ASN A 49 -11.82 -7.54 -1.69
CA ASN A 49 -11.99 -6.14 -1.26
C ASN A 49 -10.72 -5.30 -1.41
N VAL A 50 -9.95 -5.58 -2.48
CA VAL A 50 -8.66 -4.95 -2.72
C VAL A 50 -8.86 -3.54 -3.28
N ARG A 51 -8.10 -2.58 -2.75
CA ARG A 51 -8.04 -1.19 -3.20
C ARG A 51 -6.57 -0.78 -3.32
N LEU A 52 -6.24 -0.05 -4.37
CA LEU A 52 -4.97 0.66 -4.50
C LEU A 52 -5.25 2.16 -4.35
N ASN A 53 -4.65 2.81 -3.36
CA ASN A 53 -4.81 4.25 -3.14
C ASN A 53 -3.48 4.86 -2.74
N ARG A 54 -3.03 5.90 -3.44
CA ARG A 54 -1.77 6.63 -3.17
C ARG A 54 -0.56 5.68 -3.00
N GLY A 55 -0.50 4.59 -3.76
CA GLY A 55 0.59 3.62 -3.71
C GLY A 55 0.52 2.60 -2.56
N VAL A 56 -0.57 2.60 -1.79
CA VAL A 56 -0.85 1.60 -0.76
C VAL A 56 -1.91 0.63 -1.28
N LEU A 57 -1.55 -0.65 -1.36
CA LEU A 57 -2.49 -1.74 -1.61
C LEU A 57 -3.07 -2.22 -0.28
N CYS A 58 -4.39 -2.26 -0.13
CA CYS A 58 -5.02 -2.80 1.07
C CYS A 58 -6.23 -3.66 0.71
N GLY A 59 -6.64 -4.53 1.64
CA GLY A 59 -7.81 -5.38 1.46
C GLY A 59 -7.80 -6.53 2.46
N GLU A 60 -8.40 -7.64 2.05
CA GLU A 60 -8.37 -8.88 2.82
C GLU A 60 -7.68 -9.98 2.03
N MET A 61 -6.87 -10.78 2.70
CA MET A 61 -6.23 -11.95 2.12
C MET A 61 -6.42 -13.20 2.98
N ASN A 62 -6.46 -14.36 2.32
CA ASN A 62 -6.52 -15.66 2.98
C ASN A 62 -5.42 -16.54 2.41
N ALA A 63 -4.48 -16.92 3.26
CA ALA A 63 -3.35 -17.78 2.90
C ALA A 63 -3.42 -19.10 3.66
N LYS A 64 -2.77 -20.12 3.10
CA LYS A 64 -2.66 -21.43 3.74
C LYS A 64 -1.68 -21.38 4.91
N ASN A 65 -2.03 -22.05 6.00
CA ASN A 65 -1.11 -22.33 7.11
C ASN A 65 -0.10 -23.44 6.73
N GLY A 66 0.79 -23.79 7.66
CA GLY A 66 1.80 -24.84 7.45
C GLY A 66 1.24 -26.25 7.21
N PHE A 67 -0.07 -26.46 7.42
CA PHE A 67 -0.78 -27.71 7.15
C PHE A 67 -1.56 -27.67 5.83
N GLY A 68 -1.42 -26.59 5.05
CA GLY A 68 -2.07 -26.45 3.74
C GLY A 68 -3.53 -26.00 3.78
N ALA A 69 -4.05 -25.62 4.96
CA ALA A 69 -5.44 -25.20 5.15
C ALA A 69 -5.56 -23.68 5.20
N TYR A 70 -6.64 -23.14 4.60
CA TYR A 70 -7.00 -21.72 4.76
C TYR A 70 -7.49 -21.44 6.17
N VAL A 71 -7.01 -20.35 6.77
CA VAL A 71 -7.32 -19.98 8.17
C VAL A 71 -8.29 -18.80 8.30
N GLY A 72 -8.80 -18.32 7.15
CA GLY A 72 -9.75 -17.23 7.08
C GLY A 72 -9.11 -15.93 6.58
N PHE A 73 -9.96 -15.00 6.14
CA PHE A 73 -9.51 -13.71 5.63
C PHE A 73 -8.97 -12.83 6.76
N LYS A 74 -7.78 -12.28 6.54
CA LYS A 74 -7.09 -11.31 7.38
C LYS A 74 -6.91 -10.01 6.61
N LYS A 75 -6.99 -8.89 7.31
CA LYS A 75 -6.69 -7.58 6.73
C LYS A 75 -5.20 -7.51 6.39
N PHE A 76 -4.87 -6.87 5.28
CA PHE A 76 -3.48 -6.62 4.90
C PHE A 76 -3.33 -5.22 4.32
N PHE A 77 -2.09 -4.73 4.32
CA PHE A 77 -1.68 -3.65 3.45
C PHE A 77 -0.23 -3.83 2.97
N ALA A 78 0.10 -3.21 1.84
CA ALA A 78 1.45 -3.12 1.30
C ALA A 78 1.73 -1.71 0.77
N VAL A 79 2.93 -1.21 1.04
CA VAL A 79 3.38 0.12 0.60
C VAL A 79 4.48 -0.06 -0.44
N GLY A 80 4.11 -0.03 -1.72
CA GLY A 80 4.99 -0.48 -2.78
C GLY A 80 5.55 -1.88 -2.50
N GLU A 81 6.74 -2.18 -3.03
CA GLU A 81 7.52 -3.38 -2.70
C GLU A 81 8.46 -3.15 -1.51
N ARG A 82 8.16 -2.18 -0.65
CA ARG A 82 9.00 -1.88 0.52
C ARG A 82 8.68 -2.81 1.66
N PHE A 83 7.40 -2.93 2.00
CA PHE A 83 6.94 -3.76 3.11
C PHE A 83 5.45 -4.10 3.01
N ALA A 84 5.08 -5.26 3.54
CA ALA A 84 3.71 -5.76 3.62
C ALA A 84 3.41 -6.28 5.02
N TYR A 85 2.24 -5.91 5.55
CA TYR A 85 1.75 -6.32 6.86
C TYR A 85 0.44 -7.08 6.73
N VAL A 86 0.27 -8.13 7.53
CA VAL A 86 -0.96 -8.91 7.62
C VAL A 86 -1.38 -9.04 9.08
N ASP A 87 -2.65 -8.75 9.34
CA ASP A 87 -3.26 -8.86 10.67
C ASP A 87 -3.08 -10.28 11.26
N GLY A 88 -2.49 -10.36 12.45
CA GLY A 88 -2.17 -11.60 13.15
C GLY A 88 -0.92 -12.36 12.65
N LEU A 89 -0.28 -11.92 11.56
CA LEU A 89 1.00 -12.45 11.09
C LEU A 89 2.15 -11.44 11.21
N GLY A 90 1.84 -10.15 11.35
CA GLY A 90 2.83 -9.10 11.43
C GLY A 90 3.38 -8.72 10.05
N LEU A 91 4.65 -8.32 10.00
CA LEU A 91 5.31 -8.05 8.74
C LEU A 91 5.59 -9.35 8.00
N VAL A 92 5.05 -9.48 6.79
CA VAL A 92 5.20 -10.69 5.99
C VAL A 92 6.24 -10.53 4.90
N ALA A 93 6.38 -9.35 4.28
CA ALA A 93 7.40 -9.09 3.27
C ALA A 93 8.08 -7.74 3.54
N GLY A 94 9.38 -7.64 3.27
CA GLY A 94 10.11 -6.40 3.39
C GLY A 94 11.56 -6.55 2.94
N ASN A 95 12.00 -5.63 2.07
CA ASN A 95 13.40 -5.54 1.64
C ASN A 95 14.20 -4.55 2.51
N ALA A 96 13.57 -4.03 3.57
CA ALA A 96 14.14 -3.02 4.43
C ALA A 96 14.66 -3.67 5.74
N PRO A 97 15.81 -3.23 6.28
CA PRO A 97 16.30 -3.68 7.58
C PRO A 97 15.25 -3.46 8.68
N ALA A 98 15.30 -4.27 9.75
CA ALA A 98 14.32 -4.26 10.84
C ALA A 98 14.12 -2.87 11.52
N SER A 99 15.10 -1.97 11.42
CA SER A 99 14.98 -0.56 11.81
C SER A 99 13.89 0.17 11.02
N ASP A 100 13.90 -0.03 9.70
CA ASP A 100 13.06 0.69 8.75
C ASP A 100 11.62 0.20 8.81
N ILE A 101 11.42 -1.07 9.19
CA ILE A 101 10.11 -1.67 9.45
C ILE A 101 9.45 -1.01 10.67
N ASN A 102 10.19 -0.84 11.76
CA ASN A 102 9.68 -0.17 12.95
C ASN A 102 9.38 1.32 12.66
N ASP A 103 10.24 1.97 11.90
CA ASP A 103 10.02 3.37 11.53
C ASP A 103 8.88 3.54 10.53
N ALA A 104 8.66 2.56 9.65
CA ALA A 104 7.50 2.50 8.75
C ALA A 104 6.19 2.26 9.52
N ILE A 105 6.18 1.35 10.49
CA ILE A 105 5.02 1.12 11.38
C ILE A 105 4.68 2.41 12.12
N LYS A 106 5.68 3.08 12.71
CA LYS A 106 5.47 4.37 13.37
C LYS A 106 4.94 5.44 12.42
N SER A 107 5.39 5.45 11.16
CA SER A 107 4.90 6.41 10.16
C SER A 107 3.43 6.18 9.82
N LEU A 108 3.04 4.92 9.64
CA LEU A 108 1.66 4.55 9.36
C LEU A 108 0.73 4.82 10.55
N ASP A 109 1.18 4.54 11.77
CA ASP A 109 0.38 4.82 12.98
C ASP A 109 0.08 6.31 13.13
N ARG A 110 1.05 7.17 12.79
CA ARG A 110 0.85 8.63 12.77
C ARG A 110 -0.16 9.06 11.71
N GLU A 111 -0.02 8.56 10.48
CA GLU A 111 -0.97 8.85 9.40
C GLU A 111 -2.39 8.41 9.77
N ASN A 112 -2.54 7.17 10.28
CA ASN A 112 -3.83 6.63 10.72
C ASN A 112 -4.46 7.47 11.83
N LYS A 113 -3.68 7.94 12.82
CA LYS A 113 -4.15 8.82 13.89
C LYS A 113 -4.72 10.14 13.36
N ILE A 114 -4.13 10.72 12.33
CA ILE A 114 -4.64 11.96 11.71
C ILE A 114 -5.88 11.67 10.84
N LEU A 115 -5.90 10.54 10.13
CA LEU A 115 -7.07 10.11 9.37
C LEU A 115 -8.28 9.87 10.27
N ASP A 116 -8.11 9.28 11.46
CA ASP A 116 -9.17 9.12 12.46
C ASP A 116 -9.73 10.47 12.92
N LYS A 117 -8.86 11.46 13.16
CA LYS A 117 -9.29 12.84 13.47
C LYS A 117 -10.05 13.47 12.30
N SER A 118 -9.59 13.27 11.07
CA SER A 118 -10.25 13.75 9.86
C SER A 118 -11.65 13.13 9.71
N TYR A 119 -11.78 11.83 10.00
CA TYR A 119 -13.07 11.12 10.01
C TYR A 119 -14.04 11.71 11.04
N LEU A 120 -13.56 12.03 12.25
CA LEU A 120 -14.39 12.66 13.28
C LEU A 120 -14.91 14.04 12.86
N ARG A 121 -14.10 14.85 12.15
CA ARG A 121 -14.53 16.14 11.58
C ARG A 121 -15.66 15.99 10.58
N ILE A 122 -15.52 15.04 9.66
CA ILE A 122 -16.60 14.75 8.69
C ILE A 122 -17.89 14.40 9.43
N LYS A 123 -17.79 13.58 10.50
CA LYS A 123 -18.94 13.19 11.31
C LYS A 123 -19.58 14.36 12.08
N SER A 124 -18.81 15.41 12.40
CA SER A 124 -19.32 16.67 13.00
C SER A 124 -19.84 17.67 11.96
N GLY A 125 -19.83 17.33 10.67
CA GLY A 125 -20.25 18.24 9.59
C GLY A 125 -19.16 19.24 9.17
N GLU A 126 -17.93 19.06 9.67
CA GLU A 126 -16.77 19.83 9.26
C GLU A 126 -16.12 19.22 8.02
N LYS A 127 -15.31 20.02 7.33
CA LYS A 127 -14.50 19.52 6.22
C LYS A 127 -13.35 18.64 6.74
N PRO A 128 -12.98 17.58 5.99
CA PRO A 128 -11.77 16.81 6.29
C PRO A 128 -10.53 17.71 6.20
N PHE A 129 -9.44 17.30 6.84
CA PHE A 129 -8.16 17.96 6.68
C PHE A 129 -7.72 17.95 5.21
N SER A 130 -7.18 19.06 4.74
CA SER A 130 -6.45 19.13 3.49
C SER A 130 -5.19 18.26 3.58
N LYS A 131 -4.56 18.05 2.42
CA LYS A 131 -3.28 17.33 2.38
C LYS A 131 -2.20 18.11 3.16
N GLU A 132 -2.14 19.41 2.96
CA GLU A 132 -1.21 20.31 3.63
C GLU A 132 -1.41 20.31 5.15
N GLU A 133 -2.68 20.37 5.61
CA GLU A 133 -3.01 20.26 7.04
C GLU A 133 -2.63 18.89 7.62
N THR A 134 -2.84 17.83 6.85
CA THR A 134 -2.47 16.46 7.26
C THR A 134 -0.96 16.33 7.43
N ASP A 135 -0.18 16.82 6.45
CA ASP A 135 1.28 16.78 6.45
C ASP A 135 1.85 17.59 7.62
N GLU A 136 1.28 18.76 7.90
CA GLU A 136 1.64 19.59 9.05
C GLU A 136 1.35 18.91 10.39
N LEU A 137 0.17 18.30 10.55
CA LEU A 137 -0.22 17.59 11.78
C LEU A 137 0.67 16.38 12.05
N ILE A 138 1.07 15.64 11.01
CA ILE A 138 2.02 14.54 11.13
C ILE A 138 3.38 15.07 11.60
N ALA A 139 3.86 16.17 11.00
CA ALA A 139 5.13 16.77 11.40
C ALA A 139 5.13 17.22 12.88
N ILE A 140 4.03 17.81 13.34
CA ILE A 140 3.84 18.20 14.76
C ILE A 140 3.85 16.97 15.68
N GLU A 141 3.16 15.89 15.32
CA GLU A 141 3.15 14.64 16.10
C GLU A 141 4.57 14.06 16.20
N VAL A 142 5.29 13.98 15.08
CA VAL A 142 6.70 13.52 15.05
C VAL A 142 7.58 14.39 15.96
N PHE A 143 7.42 15.71 15.89
CA PHE A 143 8.18 16.63 16.73
C PHE A 143 7.91 16.38 18.22
N ASN A 144 6.64 16.27 18.63
CA ASN A 144 6.25 16.08 20.02
C ASN A 144 6.72 14.72 20.58
N GLU A 145 6.62 13.66 19.79
CA GLU A 145 7.13 12.32 20.16
C GLU A 145 8.64 12.37 20.40
N ASN A 146 9.38 12.96 19.45
CA ASN A 146 10.83 13.11 19.57
C ASN A 146 11.22 14.01 20.75
N TRP A 147 10.56 15.16 20.90
CA TRP A 147 10.78 16.06 22.03
C TRP A 147 10.53 15.33 23.35
N THR A 148 9.44 14.58 23.48
CA THR A 148 9.16 13.82 24.70
C THR A 148 10.24 12.77 24.96
N LYS A 149 10.62 12.01 23.93
CA LYS A 149 11.65 10.98 24.02
C LYS A 149 13.01 11.53 24.49
N TYR A 150 13.44 12.66 23.92
CA TYR A 150 14.78 13.20 24.17
C TYR A 150 14.84 14.21 25.32
N CYS A 151 13.76 14.96 25.56
CA CYS A 151 13.75 16.10 26.47
C CYS A 151 12.92 15.85 27.73
N ALA A 152 11.88 15.00 27.72
CA ALA A 152 11.09 14.75 28.93
C ALA A 152 11.83 13.85 29.94
N VAL A 153 12.74 12.97 29.48
CA VAL A 153 13.52 12.05 30.34
C VAL A 153 14.70 12.75 31.04
N ALA A 154 15.12 13.93 30.58
CA ALA A 154 16.27 14.67 31.11
C ALA A 154 15.95 15.49 32.39
N SER A 155 14.83 15.22 33.06
CA SER A 155 14.35 15.98 34.23
C SER A 155 14.46 15.22 35.58
N ARG A 156 15.38 14.26 35.70
CA ARG A 156 15.72 13.61 36.98
C ARG A 156 17.18 13.77 37.33
#